data_AF-A0A562SSK4-F1
#
_entry.id   AF-A0A562SSK4-F1
#
_cell.length_a   1.000
_cell.length_b   1.000
_cell.length_c   1.000
_cell.angle_alpha   90.00
_cell.angle_beta   90.00
_cell.angle_gamma   90.00
#
_symmetry.space_group_name_H-M   'P 1'
#
loop_
_entity.id
_entity.type
_entity.pdbx_description
1 polymer ?
#
loop_
_entity_poly.entity_id
_entity_poly.type
_entity_poly.pdbx_seq_one_letter_code
_entity_poly.pdbx_strand_id
1 'polypeptide(L)'
;MQAWTHEQQQEVETELLRIADMLLPHIQPAAIHANLEGQTDSTTLFNGSAGIILFYLRLYEHYREPQYLQVCEAATVALLQHPSIVQPAYFILYTGATGLLYLCVKMYEATGNAAYMGRALDLLPYFEQGILEHVTQDDLLSGHAGNIWILTYLHAHTKNERLPELIRKLIDKMIQHARIAPQGLRWGHIKKSYDCLAGFSHGASGIAYALLQTAQYFRDEGLRYLAEEALRYEMQYYDPATANWLDLRLTSTRLYESDIMEWQVSDFRKYASDVNSWAHGAAGIGLARLYAWQVTQQDAYLQQAQTAVQRCLRDARELKRGDFTLCSGYGGVAAFLQQAAAVLQQPALRMAAQQLALAAVRYYRQHGVYNEYIPGNNADPGLFSGMAGVGYMLLGALMPCRADVVTHPLICADSRFHTAPLYAPGEVKRQLFARYYKNTFLHLQQHGADIAALCAAADIHALTAQLPQAIAALPPEQRIIAQDCFLFEQSFTEMWVQHKGWLCYEKRRELLHASAQQLLQLPATDFLQTVFIPVHNARLCRAPDSSSYYYLLYSHEAGISAFPAGRLTATLFSTLATGKKLQTVMDETLYAHFAQAGEEERIQVQEAIIAQTRMLLQQCFIKGE
;
A
#
# COMPACT_ATOMS: atom_id res chain seq x y z
N MET A 1 20.49 23.73 -18.71
CA MET A 1 19.83 23.16 -19.91
C MET A 1 19.39 24.33 -20.79
N GLN A 2 19.33 24.17 -22.11
CA GLN A 2 18.84 25.19 -23.05
C GLN A 2 17.39 24.88 -23.46
N ALA A 3 16.61 25.91 -23.81
CA ALA A 3 15.27 25.73 -24.34
C ALA A 3 15.32 24.90 -25.64
N TRP A 4 14.23 24.19 -25.96
CA TRP A 4 14.16 23.42 -27.21
C TRP A 4 14.40 24.29 -28.43
N THR A 5 15.16 23.75 -29.38
CA THR A 5 15.22 24.31 -30.73
C THR A 5 13.94 23.97 -31.48
N HIS A 6 13.63 24.75 -32.53
CA HIS A 6 12.50 24.45 -33.40
C HIS A 6 12.59 23.04 -34.01
N GLU A 7 13.80 22.61 -34.38
CA GLU A 7 14.09 21.27 -34.90
C GLU A 7 13.77 20.16 -33.88
N GLN A 8 14.13 20.35 -32.61
CA GLN A 8 13.82 19.39 -31.54
C GLN A 8 12.32 19.27 -31.31
N GLN A 9 11.60 20.38 -31.35
CA GLN A 9 10.14 20.37 -31.25
C GLN A 9 9.52 19.59 -32.42
N GLN A 10 9.97 19.86 -33.66
CA GLN A 10 9.49 19.18 -34.85
C GLN A 10 9.80 17.67 -34.83
N GLU A 11 10.96 17.26 -34.31
CA GLU A 11 11.31 15.86 -34.10
C GLU A 11 10.32 15.14 -33.18
N VAL A 12 9.94 15.77 -32.07
CA VAL A 12 8.97 15.22 -31.11
C VAL A 12 7.56 15.17 -31.71
N GLU A 13 7.13 16.23 -32.40
CA GLU A 13 5.81 16.29 -33.05
C GLU A 13 5.68 15.23 -34.15
N THR A 14 6.73 15.02 -34.96
CA THR A 14 6.73 13.99 -36.02
C THR A 14 6.54 12.60 -35.42
N GLU A 15 7.27 12.30 -34.34
CA GLU A 15 7.16 11.00 -33.68
C GLU A 15 5.81 10.82 -32.97
N LEU A 16 5.28 11.88 -32.36
CA LEU A 16 3.95 11.88 -31.76
C LEU A 16 2.85 11.52 -32.76
N LEU A 17 2.87 12.13 -33.96
CA LEU A 17 1.90 11.84 -35.01
C LEU A 17 2.04 10.41 -35.53
N ARG A 18 3.27 9.91 -35.66
CA ARG A 18 3.53 8.51 -36.01
C ARG A 18 2.92 7.53 -34.99
N ILE A 19 3.07 7.81 -33.69
CA ILE A 19 2.43 7.03 -32.62
C ILE A 19 0.90 7.10 -32.75
N ALA A 20 0.34 8.29 -33.00
CA ALA A 20 -1.10 8.46 -33.17
C ALA A 20 -1.63 7.59 -34.31
N ASP A 21 -1.00 7.64 -35.48
CA ASP A 21 -1.38 6.85 -36.65
C ASP A 21 -1.34 5.34 -36.37
N MET A 22 -0.32 4.86 -35.65
CA MET A 22 -0.23 3.46 -35.25
C MET A 22 -1.34 3.03 -34.29
N LEU A 23 -1.81 3.94 -33.43
CA LEU A 23 -2.84 3.66 -32.43
C LEU A 23 -4.26 3.81 -32.97
N LEU A 24 -4.46 4.55 -34.06
CA LEU A 24 -5.78 4.83 -34.63
C LEU A 24 -6.61 3.56 -34.91
N PRO A 25 -6.05 2.46 -35.46
CA PRO A 25 -6.79 1.22 -35.68
C PRO A 25 -7.34 0.57 -34.41
N HIS A 26 -6.68 0.76 -33.26
CA HIS A 26 -7.06 0.13 -31.99
C HIS A 26 -8.28 0.75 -31.31
N ILE A 27 -8.65 1.97 -31.71
CA ILE A 27 -9.80 2.71 -31.15
C ILE A 27 -10.90 2.95 -32.18
N GLN A 28 -10.83 2.30 -33.35
CA GLN A 28 -11.97 2.26 -34.26
C GLN A 28 -13.12 1.46 -33.61
N PRO A 29 -14.40 1.87 -33.80
CA PRO A 29 -15.54 1.18 -33.21
C PRO A 29 -15.55 -0.33 -33.41
N ALA A 30 -15.25 -0.81 -34.62
CA ALA A 30 -15.18 -2.23 -34.94
C ALA A 30 -14.06 -2.98 -34.17
N ALA A 31 -12.91 -2.34 -33.97
CA ALA A 31 -11.82 -2.92 -33.19
C ALA A 31 -12.16 -2.98 -31.70
N ILE A 32 -12.80 -1.94 -31.17
CA ILE A 32 -13.29 -1.92 -29.79
C ILE A 32 -14.27 -3.06 -29.56
N HIS A 33 -15.27 -3.22 -30.43
CA HIS A 33 -16.25 -4.32 -30.31
C HIS A 33 -15.57 -5.69 -30.38
N ALA A 34 -14.69 -5.92 -31.37
CA ALA A 34 -13.97 -7.19 -31.50
C ALA A 34 -13.12 -7.52 -30.26
N ASN A 35 -12.46 -6.53 -29.65
CA ASN A 35 -11.65 -6.74 -28.44
C ASN A 35 -12.51 -7.08 -27.21
N LEU A 36 -13.70 -6.48 -27.10
CA LEU A 36 -14.62 -6.71 -25.98
C LEU A 36 -15.31 -8.08 -26.03
N GLU A 37 -15.39 -8.70 -27.21
CA GLU A 37 -15.91 -10.07 -27.38
C GLU A 37 -14.88 -11.14 -26.97
N GLY A 38 -13.59 -10.80 -26.88
CA GLY A 38 -12.51 -11.76 -26.67
C GLY A 38 -11.61 -11.56 -25.44
N GLN A 39 -11.63 -10.40 -24.76
CA GLN A 39 -10.66 -10.07 -23.70
C GLN A 39 -11.26 -9.26 -22.54
N THR A 40 -10.94 -9.64 -21.30
CA THR A 40 -11.45 -8.99 -20.07
C THR A 40 -10.82 -7.63 -19.76
N ASP A 41 -9.62 -7.33 -20.26
CA ASP A 41 -8.84 -6.12 -19.88
C ASP A 41 -8.93 -4.99 -20.92
N SER A 42 -9.71 -5.21 -21.98
CA SER A 42 -9.80 -4.33 -23.16
C SER A 42 -10.44 -2.96 -22.89
N THR A 43 -11.16 -2.78 -21.77
CA THR A 43 -11.84 -1.53 -21.41
C THR A 43 -11.00 -0.57 -20.56
N THR A 44 -9.86 -1.02 -20.02
CA THR A 44 -9.19 -0.38 -18.88
C THR A 44 -8.48 0.94 -19.23
N LEU A 45 -8.23 1.78 -18.21
CA LEU A 45 -7.36 2.97 -18.37
C LEU A 45 -5.91 2.59 -18.59
N PHE A 46 -5.46 1.49 -17.98
CA PHE A 46 -4.08 1.08 -17.97
C PHE A 46 -3.63 0.66 -19.38
N ASN A 47 -4.25 -0.37 -19.96
CA ASN A 47 -3.88 -0.93 -21.27
C ASN A 47 -5.04 -1.12 -22.25
N GLY A 48 -6.26 -0.71 -21.88
CA GLY A 48 -7.43 -0.83 -22.73
C GLY A 48 -7.71 0.40 -23.59
N SER A 49 -8.81 0.33 -24.34
CA SER A 49 -9.27 1.39 -25.24
C SER A 49 -9.52 2.71 -24.52
N ALA A 50 -9.96 2.69 -23.25
CA ALA A 50 -10.15 3.92 -22.47
C ALA A 50 -8.84 4.69 -22.31
N GLY A 51 -7.71 3.99 -22.09
CA GLY A 51 -6.39 4.62 -22.02
C GLY A 51 -5.97 5.28 -23.33
N ILE A 52 -6.21 4.60 -24.46
CA ILE A 52 -5.88 5.14 -25.80
C ILE A 52 -6.78 6.35 -26.14
N ILE A 53 -8.06 6.31 -25.77
CA ILE A 53 -8.98 7.44 -25.93
C ILE A 53 -8.47 8.66 -25.15
N LEU A 54 -7.96 8.48 -23.92
CA LEU A 54 -7.38 9.59 -23.16
C LEU A 54 -6.13 10.19 -23.81
N PHE A 55 -5.32 9.37 -24.49
CA PHE A 55 -4.21 9.88 -25.30
C PHE A 55 -4.72 10.73 -26.48
N TYR A 56 -5.74 10.26 -27.20
CA TYR A 56 -6.36 11.04 -28.28
C TYR A 56 -7.05 12.32 -27.80
N LEU A 57 -7.64 12.29 -26.60
CA LEU A 57 -8.21 13.48 -25.99
C LEU A 57 -7.12 14.51 -25.73
N ARG A 58 -5.92 14.06 -25.32
CA ARG A 58 -4.74 14.92 -25.14
C ARG A 58 -4.20 15.47 -26.47
N LEU A 59 -4.28 14.70 -27.58
CA LEU A 59 -3.99 15.22 -28.93
C LEU A 59 -4.96 16.36 -29.29
N TYR A 60 -6.26 16.17 -29.06
CA TYR A 60 -7.25 17.22 -29.27
C TYR A 60 -6.95 18.46 -28.43
N GLU A 61 -6.54 18.30 -27.17
CA GLU A 61 -6.18 19.43 -26.31
C GLU A 61 -4.99 20.23 -26.83
N HIS A 62 -4.02 19.57 -27.48
CA HIS A 62 -2.84 20.20 -28.05
C HIS A 62 -3.11 20.87 -29.40
N TYR A 63 -3.63 20.11 -30.37
CA TYR A 63 -3.80 20.59 -31.76
C TYR A 63 -5.12 21.34 -31.98
N ARG A 64 -6.15 21.10 -31.16
CA ARG A 64 -7.51 21.63 -31.32
C ARG A 64 -8.18 21.27 -32.66
N GLU A 65 -7.70 20.22 -33.30
CA GLU A 65 -8.29 19.72 -34.54
C GLU A 65 -9.53 18.85 -34.26
N PRO A 66 -10.68 19.13 -34.91
CA PRO A 66 -11.93 18.41 -34.66
C PRO A 66 -11.84 16.89 -34.88
N GLN A 67 -10.97 16.43 -35.78
CA GLN A 67 -10.81 15.02 -36.10
C GLN A 67 -10.42 14.17 -34.88
N TYR A 68 -9.55 14.68 -34.00
CA TYR A 68 -9.15 13.95 -32.80
C TYR A 68 -10.30 13.81 -31.81
N LEU A 69 -11.13 14.84 -31.66
CA LEU A 69 -12.31 14.78 -30.79
C LEU A 69 -13.36 13.83 -31.35
N GLN A 70 -13.62 13.86 -32.66
CA GLN A 70 -14.56 12.95 -33.32
C GLN A 70 -14.16 11.47 -33.12
N VAL A 71 -12.86 11.17 -33.21
CA VAL A 71 -12.32 9.84 -32.90
C VAL A 71 -12.59 9.47 -31.44
N CYS A 72 -12.35 10.38 -30.49
CA CYS A 72 -12.64 10.15 -29.07
C CYS A 72 -14.12 9.87 -28.82
N GLU A 73 -15.01 10.66 -29.40
CA GLU A 73 -16.46 10.53 -29.25
C GLU A 73 -16.95 9.19 -29.81
N ALA A 74 -16.56 8.85 -31.04
CA ALA A 74 -16.94 7.59 -31.68
C ALA A 74 -16.43 6.37 -30.90
N ALA A 75 -15.16 6.39 -30.47
CA ALA A 75 -14.56 5.33 -29.68
C ALA A 75 -15.23 5.18 -28.30
N THR A 76 -15.50 6.30 -27.63
CA THR A 76 -16.18 6.30 -26.33
C THR A 76 -17.60 5.77 -26.43
N VAL A 77 -18.35 6.17 -27.47
CA VAL A 77 -19.70 5.65 -27.71
C VAL A 77 -19.67 4.14 -27.94
N ALA A 78 -18.77 3.66 -28.80
CA ALA A 78 -18.62 2.23 -29.07
C ALA A 78 -18.30 1.43 -27.80
N LEU A 79 -17.42 1.97 -26.95
CA LEU A 79 -17.04 1.37 -25.66
C LEU A 79 -18.18 1.40 -24.63
N LEU A 80 -18.78 2.57 -24.38
CA LEU A 80 -19.77 2.76 -23.32
C LEU A 80 -21.15 2.18 -23.65
N GLN A 81 -21.45 1.86 -24.89
CA GLN A 81 -22.70 1.20 -25.28
C GLN A 81 -22.58 -0.33 -25.35
N HIS A 82 -21.36 -0.87 -25.27
CA HIS A 82 -21.18 -2.31 -25.39
C HIS A 82 -21.77 -3.06 -24.18
N PRO A 83 -22.57 -4.12 -24.36
CA PRO A 83 -23.22 -4.82 -23.25
C PRO A 83 -22.27 -5.46 -22.23
N SER A 84 -21.05 -5.82 -22.62
CA SER A 84 -20.10 -6.47 -21.70
C SER A 84 -19.64 -5.56 -20.55
N ILE A 85 -19.70 -4.24 -20.71
CA ILE A 85 -19.17 -3.32 -19.70
C ILE A 85 -19.99 -3.30 -18.41
N VAL A 86 -21.25 -3.77 -18.45
CA VAL A 86 -22.11 -3.89 -17.27
C VAL A 86 -21.93 -5.22 -16.53
N GLN A 87 -21.07 -6.12 -17.04
CA GLN A 87 -20.67 -7.37 -16.38
C GLN A 87 -19.13 -7.46 -16.30
N PRO A 88 -18.45 -6.50 -15.66
CA PRO A 88 -17.00 -6.47 -15.66
C PRO A 88 -16.42 -7.54 -14.72
N ALA A 89 -15.22 -8.01 -15.05
CA ALA A 89 -14.45 -8.92 -14.19
C ALA A 89 -13.81 -8.21 -12.98
N TYR A 90 -13.38 -6.95 -13.17
CA TYR A 90 -12.65 -6.17 -12.17
C TYR A 90 -13.28 -4.79 -11.95
N PHE A 91 -13.38 -4.38 -10.69
CA PHE A 91 -14.11 -3.20 -10.24
C PHE A 91 -13.17 -2.12 -9.68
N ILE A 92 -12.07 -1.84 -10.38
CA ILE A 92 -10.94 -1.02 -9.91
C ILE A 92 -10.55 0.05 -10.94
N LEU A 93 -9.90 1.12 -10.50
CA LEU A 93 -9.74 2.36 -11.29
C LEU A 93 -8.90 2.15 -12.55
N TYR A 94 -7.63 1.77 -12.40
CA TYR A 94 -6.70 1.77 -13.52
C TYR A 94 -6.87 0.52 -14.40
N THR A 95 -7.05 -0.64 -13.77
CA THR A 95 -7.10 -1.94 -14.45
C THR A 95 -8.49 -2.58 -14.38
N GLY A 96 -9.56 -1.78 -14.29
CA GLY A 96 -10.93 -2.30 -14.22
C GLY A 96 -12.00 -1.30 -14.63
N ALA A 97 -13.24 -1.61 -14.29
CA ALA A 97 -14.43 -0.93 -14.81
C ALA A 97 -14.66 0.48 -14.28
N THR A 98 -14.20 0.81 -13.07
CA THR A 98 -14.38 2.17 -12.53
C THR A 98 -13.54 3.20 -13.29
N GLY A 99 -12.54 2.76 -14.06
CA GLY A 99 -11.87 3.57 -15.07
C GLY A 99 -12.79 4.14 -16.15
N LEU A 100 -13.92 3.50 -16.45
CA LEU A 100 -14.91 4.04 -17.38
C LEU A 100 -15.63 5.26 -16.81
N LEU A 101 -15.78 5.34 -15.48
CA LEU A 101 -16.31 6.53 -14.81
C LEU A 101 -15.36 7.71 -15.00
N TYR A 102 -14.05 7.47 -14.87
CA TYR A 102 -13.03 8.48 -15.15
C TYR A 102 -13.07 8.95 -16.60
N LEU A 103 -13.18 8.01 -17.56
CA LEU A 103 -13.33 8.36 -18.98
C LEU A 103 -14.56 9.23 -19.23
N CYS A 104 -15.71 8.89 -18.63
CA CYS A 104 -16.93 9.70 -18.73
C CYS A 104 -16.70 11.12 -18.23
N VAL A 105 -16.02 11.28 -17.08
CA VAL A 105 -15.68 12.60 -16.55
C VAL A 105 -14.77 13.37 -17.49
N LYS A 106 -13.73 12.74 -18.05
CA LYS A 106 -12.82 13.41 -19.00
C LYS A 106 -13.51 13.80 -20.30
N MET A 107 -14.42 12.98 -20.80
CA MET A 107 -15.22 13.32 -21.98
C MET A 107 -16.20 14.46 -21.70
N TYR A 108 -16.83 14.49 -20.51
CA TYR A 108 -17.64 15.62 -20.08
C TYR A 108 -16.81 16.91 -19.97
N GLU A 109 -15.64 16.88 -19.33
CA GLU A 109 -14.75 18.04 -19.20
C GLU A 109 -14.32 18.60 -20.57
N ALA A 110 -14.13 17.74 -21.56
CA ALA A 110 -13.71 18.15 -22.90
C ALA A 110 -14.86 18.65 -23.80
N THR A 111 -16.07 18.14 -23.62
CA THR A 111 -17.20 18.38 -24.55
C THR A 111 -18.34 19.22 -23.95
N GLY A 112 -18.45 19.28 -22.62
CA GLY A 112 -19.62 19.80 -21.92
C GLY A 112 -20.88 18.93 -22.05
N ASN A 113 -20.79 17.75 -22.67
CA ASN A 113 -21.95 16.89 -22.91
C ASN A 113 -22.36 16.12 -21.64
N ALA A 114 -23.44 16.58 -21.01
CA ALA A 114 -23.97 16.00 -19.77
C ALA A 114 -24.38 14.51 -19.89
N ALA A 115 -24.57 13.99 -21.10
CA ALA A 115 -24.87 12.57 -21.31
C ALA A 115 -23.77 11.65 -20.76
N TYR A 116 -22.50 12.07 -20.77
CA TYR A 116 -21.41 11.29 -20.16
C TYR A 116 -21.56 11.18 -18.64
N MET A 117 -22.03 12.23 -17.96
CA MET A 117 -22.31 12.19 -16.51
C MET A 117 -23.52 11.33 -16.19
N GLY A 118 -24.57 11.43 -17.01
CA GLY A 118 -25.70 10.49 -16.94
C GLY A 118 -25.23 9.04 -17.05
N ARG A 119 -24.41 8.74 -18.07
CA ARG A 119 -23.88 7.39 -18.29
C ARG A 119 -22.99 6.90 -17.14
N ALA A 120 -22.15 7.75 -16.56
CA ALA A 120 -21.35 7.39 -15.39
C ALA A 120 -22.23 6.99 -14.20
N LEU A 121 -23.32 7.72 -13.95
CA LEU A 121 -24.27 7.40 -12.89
C LEU A 121 -25.09 6.14 -13.20
N ASP A 122 -25.44 5.90 -14.47
CA ASP A 122 -26.15 4.69 -14.90
C ASP A 122 -25.30 3.42 -14.75
N LEU A 123 -23.97 3.54 -14.86
CA LEU A 123 -23.04 2.42 -14.69
C LEU A 123 -22.82 2.07 -13.21
N LEU A 124 -22.95 3.03 -12.31
CA LEU A 124 -22.64 2.85 -10.88
C LEU A 124 -23.40 1.68 -10.22
N PRO A 125 -24.72 1.47 -10.43
CA PRO A 125 -25.43 0.33 -9.87
C PRO A 125 -24.88 -1.04 -10.30
N TYR A 126 -24.33 -1.14 -11.51
CA TYR A 126 -23.71 -2.38 -12.00
C TYR A 126 -22.35 -2.64 -11.34
N PHE A 127 -21.67 -1.60 -10.86
CA PHE A 127 -20.33 -1.70 -10.27
C PHE A 127 -20.37 -1.78 -8.74
N GLU A 128 -21.39 -1.20 -8.10
CA GLU A 128 -21.46 -1.02 -6.65
C GLU A 128 -21.20 -2.31 -5.85
N GLN A 129 -21.90 -3.40 -6.19
CA GLN A 129 -21.72 -4.67 -5.49
C GLN A 129 -20.30 -5.23 -5.66
N GLY A 130 -19.77 -5.24 -6.88
CA GLY A 130 -18.42 -5.73 -7.14
C GLY A 130 -17.33 -4.87 -6.49
N ILE A 131 -17.52 -3.55 -6.42
CA ILE A 131 -16.66 -2.63 -5.68
C ILE A 131 -16.64 -3.00 -4.19
N LEU A 132 -17.80 -3.31 -3.60
CA LEU A 132 -17.93 -3.61 -2.17
C LEU A 132 -17.48 -5.03 -1.79
N GLU A 133 -17.68 -6.02 -2.66
CA GLU A 133 -17.53 -7.44 -2.31
C GLU A 133 -16.29 -8.09 -2.93
N HIS A 134 -15.85 -7.67 -4.12
CA HIS A 134 -14.78 -8.35 -4.86
C HIS A 134 -13.44 -7.62 -4.81
N VAL A 135 -13.42 -6.33 -4.47
CA VAL A 135 -12.16 -5.60 -4.27
C VAL A 135 -11.57 -5.98 -2.92
N THR A 136 -10.31 -6.44 -2.94
CA THR A 136 -9.61 -6.93 -1.75
C THR A 136 -8.34 -6.15 -1.41
N GLN A 137 -7.78 -5.43 -2.37
CA GLN A 137 -6.62 -4.57 -2.16
C GLN A 137 -7.07 -3.18 -1.72
N ASP A 138 -6.18 -2.43 -1.09
CA ASP A 138 -6.45 -1.07 -0.60
C ASP A 138 -5.74 0.01 -1.43
N ASP A 139 -4.88 -0.38 -2.38
CA ASP A 139 -4.00 0.53 -3.11
C ASP A 139 -4.69 1.35 -4.22
N LEU A 140 -3.92 2.26 -4.83
CA LEU A 140 -4.42 3.20 -5.84
C LEU A 140 -4.72 2.51 -7.18
N LEU A 141 -3.85 1.58 -7.61
CA LEU A 141 -3.98 0.93 -8.92
C LEU A 141 -5.15 -0.05 -8.96
N SER A 142 -5.28 -0.84 -7.90
CA SER A 142 -6.06 -2.08 -7.87
C SER A 142 -6.93 -2.25 -6.63
N GLY A 143 -7.08 -1.20 -5.82
CA GLY A 143 -7.76 -1.30 -4.55
C GLY A 143 -8.76 -0.19 -4.24
N HIS A 144 -9.19 -0.20 -2.98
CA HIS A 144 -10.16 0.73 -2.44
C HIS A 144 -9.75 2.20 -2.61
N ALA A 145 -8.47 2.56 -2.47
CA ALA A 145 -8.02 3.94 -2.61
C ALA A 145 -8.31 4.52 -4.01
N GLY A 146 -8.08 3.74 -5.08
CA GLY A 146 -8.45 4.14 -6.44
C GLY A 146 -9.95 4.38 -6.61
N ASN A 147 -10.77 3.48 -6.05
CA ASN A 147 -12.23 3.61 -6.08
C ASN A 147 -12.75 4.79 -5.26
N ILE A 148 -12.21 5.00 -4.05
CA ILE A 148 -12.52 6.17 -3.21
C ILE A 148 -12.24 7.45 -3.98
N TRP A 149 -11.08 7.53 -4.64
CA TRP A 149 -10.71 8.70 -5.42
C TRP A 149 -11.70 8.96 -6.57
N ILE A 150 -12.01 7.97 -7.42
CA ILE A 150 -12.91 8.18 -8.56
C ILE A 150 -14.36 8.43 -8.15
N LEU A 151 -14.85 7.79 -7.08
CA LEU A 151 -16.19 8.07 -6.57
C LEU A 151 -16.28 9.48 -5.97
N THR A 152 -15.23 9.95 -5.30
CA THR A 152 -15.16 11.33 -4.81
C THR A 152 -15.08 12.32 -5.97
N TYR A 153 -14.30 12.01 -7.01
CA TYR A 153 -14.21 12.81 -8.22
C TYR A 153 -15.54 12.89 -8.97
N LEU A 154 -16.26 11.76 -9.10
CA LEU A 154 -17.61 11.73 -9.67
C LEU A 154 -18.61 12.52 -8.82
N HIS A 155 -18.51 12.45 -7.49
CA HIS A 155 -19.33 13.25 -6.59
C HIS A 155 -19.03 14.75 -6.75
N ALA A 156 -17.76 15.13 -6.95
CA ALA A 156 -17.38 16.52 -7.16
C ALA A 156 -18.11 17.14 -8.38
N HIS A 157 -18.32 16.36 -9.43
CA HIS A 157 -19.03 16.77 -10.66
C HIS A 157 -20.55 16.65 -10.57
N THR A 158 -21.07 15.58 -9.98
CA THR A 158 -22.51 15.24 -10.05
C THR A 158 -23.32 15.65 -8.82
N LYS A 159 -22.65 15.84 -7.67
CA LYS A 159 -23.28 16.03 -6.35
C LYS A 159 -24.29 14.92 -5.98
N ASN A 160 -24.11 13.71 -6.53
CA ASN A 160 -25.00 12.60 -6.25
C ASN A 160 -24.90 12.16 -4.77
N GLU A 161 -26.00 12.29 -4.03
CA GLU A 161 -26.06 12.06 -2.57
C GLU A 161 -25.77 10.63 -2.12
N ARG A 162 -25.78 9.64 -3.03
CA ARG A 162 -25.46 8.24 -2.70
C ARG A 162 -23.96 7.98 -2.61
N LEU A 163 -23.15 8.78 -3.30
CA LEU A 163 -21.69 8.56 -3.37
C LEU A 163 -20.97 8.69 -2.02
N PRO A 164 -21.28 9.68 -1.15
CA PRO A 164 -20.65 9.79 0.17
C PRO A 164 -20.81 8.54 1.03
N GLU A 165 -21.98 7.89 1.00
CA GLU A 165 -22.22 6.65 1.74
C GLU A 165 -21.35 5.50 1.21
N LEU A 166 -21.27 5.35 -0.11
CA LEU A 166 -20.42 4.33 -0.73
C LEU A 166 -18.93 4.58 -0.43
N ILE A 167 -18.48 5.84 -0.52
CA ILE A 167 -17.12 6.24 -0.18
C ILE A 167 -16.81 5.90 1.28
N ARG A 168 -17.72 6.22 2.22
CA ARG A 168 -17.56 5.89 3.64
C ARG A 168 -17.44 4.38 3.88
N LYS A 169 -18.27 3.55 3.24
CA LYS A 169 -18.17 2.07 3.34
C LYS A 169 -16.80 1.54 2.92
N LEU A 170 -16.20 2.11 1.88
CA LEU A 170 -14.86 1.74 1.41
C LEU A 170 -13.76 2.19 2.37
N ILE A 171 -13.89 3.39 2.92
CA ILE A 171 -12.95 3.89 3.93
C ILE A 171 -13.06 3.04 5.21
N ASP A 172 -14.25 2.66 5.65
CA ASP A 172 -14.45 1.78 6.81
C ASP A 172 -13.72 0.45 6.63
N LYS A 173 -13.77 -0.15 5.42
CA LYS A 173 -12.95 -1.33 5.09
C LYS A 173 -11.46 -1.04 5.22
N MET A 174 -10.97 0.08 4.68
CA MET A 174 -9.56 0.47 4.82
C MET A 174 -9.16 0.71 6.28
N ILE A 175 -10.04 1.26 7.13
CA ILE A 175 -9.80 1.41 8.57
C ILE A 175 -9.67 0.03 9.23
N GLN A 176 -10.47 -0.97 8.81
CA GLN A 176 -10.36 -2.36 9.29
C GLN A 176 -9.11 -3.07 8.77
N HIS A 177 -8.64 -2.74 7.58
CA HIS A 177 -7.44 -3.33 6.99
C HIS A 177 -6.14 -2.67 7.47
N ALA A 178 -6.21 -1.43 7.95
CA ALA A 178 -5.06 -0.68 8.45
C ALA A 178 -4.33 -1.48 9.52
N ARG A 179 -3.00 -1.55 9.40
CA ARG A 179 -2.13 -2.19 10.38
C ARG A 179 -1.16 -1.18 10.93
N ILE A 180 -0.95 -1.23 12.23
CA ILE A 180 0.08 -0.44 12.90
C ILE A 180 1.47 -0.93 12.51
N ALA A 181 2.41 0.01 12.53
CA ALA A 181 3.81 -0.19 12.22
C ALA A 181 4.66 0.62 13.22
N PRO A 182 6.00 0.47 13.22
CA PRO A 182 6.86 1.23 14.12
C PRO A 182 6.69 2.74 13.91
N GLN A 183 6.35 3.16 12.70
CA GLN A 183 5.90 4.51 12.39
C GLN A 183 4.71 4.42 11.43
N GLY A 184 3.67 5.22 11.68
CA GLY A 184 2.52 5.31 10.78
C GLY A 184 1.67 4.03 10.68
N LEU A 185 0.87 3.99 9.62
CA LEU A 185 -0.03 2.90 9.29
C LEU A 185 0.28 2.34 7.90
N ARG A 186 0.03 1.05 7.73
CA ARG A 186 0.26 0.34 6.47
C ARG A 186 -0.95 -0.50 6.06
N TRP A 187 -1.02 -0.76 4.76
CA TRP A 187 -2.09 -1.50 4.11
C TRP A 187 -1.52 -2.47 3.09
N GLY A 188 -2.35 -3.45 2.74
CA GLY A 188 -2.03 -4.43 1.73
C GLY A 188 -1.26 -5.62 2.28
N HIS A 189 -1.23 -6.66 1.46
CA HIS A 189 -0.64 -7.95 1.82
C HIS A 189 -0.12 -8.65 0.57
N ILE A 190 1.14 -8.38 0.21
CA ILE A 190 1.77 -9.01 -0.95
C ILE A 190 2.60 -10.18 -0.48
N LYS A 191 2.28 -11.37 -0.99
CA LYS A 191 2.95 -12.62 -0.60
C LYS A 191 4.46 -12.63 -0.84
N LYS A 192 4.97 -11.81 -1.77
CA LYS A 192 6.39 -11.81 -2.16
C LYS A 192 7.10 -10.49 -1.81
N SER A 193 6.70 -9.85 -0.72
CA SER A 193 7.35 -8.61 -0.25
C SER A 193 7.92 -8.74 1.16
N TYR A 194 8.93 -7.92 1.45
CA TYR A 194 9.53 -7.76 2.78
C TYR A 194 8.54 -7.26 3.83
N ASP A 195 7.67 -6.34 3.40
CA ASP A 195 6.61 -5.70 4.17
C ASP A 195 5.55 -5.14 3.17
N CYS A 196 4.59 -4.34 3.63
CA CYS A 196 3.61 -3.64 2.80
C CYS A 196 4.30 -2.61 1.88
N LEU A 197 3.85 -2.47 0.63
CA LEU A 197 4.58 -1.64 -0.33
C LEU A 197 4.52 -0.14 0.00
N ALA A 198 5.59 0.57 -0.36
CA ALA A 198 5.69 2.02 -0.27
C ALA A 198 5.23 2.76 -1.54
N GLY A 199 5.29 2.12 -2.71
CA GLY A 199 5.11 2.78 -4.02
C GLY A 199 3.77 3.48 -4.25
N PHE A 200 3.70 4.27 -5.33
CA PHE A 200 2.51 5.04 -5.68
C PHE A 200 1.38 4.18 -6.29
N SER A 201 1.70 3.09 -6.98
CA SER A 201 0.66 2.23 -7.56
C SER A 201 0.02 1.32 -6.52
N HIS A 202 0.82 0.44 -5.91
CA HIS A 202 0.39 -0.63 -5.00
C HIS A 202 0.70 -0.40 -3.52
N GLY A 203 1.14 0.81 -3.16
CA GLY A 203 1.69 1.09 -1.83
C GLY A 203 1.11 2.31 -1.13
N ALA A 204 1.71 2.61 0.01
CA ALA A 204 1.26 3.64 0.93
C ALA A 204 1.22 5.05 0.31
N SER A 205 2.14 5.41 -0.60
CA SER A 205 2.08 6.70 -1.31
C SER A 205 0.79 6.90 -2.10
N GLY A 206 0.34 5.86 -2.83
CA GLY A 206 -0.90 5.94 -3.61
C GLY A 206 -2.13 6.05 -2.73
N ILE A 207 -2.14 5.30 -1.64
CA ILE A 207 -3.19 5.34 -0.62
C ILE A 207 -3.26 6.74 0.01
N ALA A 208 -2.12 7.27 0.44
CA ALA A 208 -2.02 8.61 1.00
C ALA A 208 -2.53 9.67 0.02
N TYR A 209 -2.13 9.57 -1.25
CA TYR A 209 -2.55 10.50 -2.29
C TYR A 209 -4.06 10.52 -2.49
N ALA A 210 -4.71 9.36 -2.58
CA ALA A 210 -6.16 9.26 -2.73
C ALA A 210 -6.92 9.75 -1.48
N LEU A 211 -6.49 9.31 -0.29
CA LEU A 211 -7.12 9.68 0.98
C LEU A 211 -6.96 11.17 1.27
N LEU A 212 -5.80 11.76 0.98
CA LEU A 212 -5.56 13.18 1.24
C LEU A 212 -6.40 14.08 0.32
N GLN A 213 -6.57 13.68 -0.95
CA GLN A 213 -7.49 14.38 -1.86
C GLN A 213 -8.94 14.30 -1.38
N THR A 214 -9.37 13.12 -0.93
CA THR A 214 -10.71 12.89 -0.39
C THR A 214 -10.92 13.68 0.90
N ALA A 215 -9.91 13.71 1.78
CA ALA A 215 -9.89 14.50 3.00
C ALA A 215 -10.03 15.99 2.70
N GLN A 216 -9.31 16.50 1.69
CA GLN A 216 -9.41 17.90 1.28
C GLN A 216 -10.80 18.24 0.72
N TYR A 217 -11.42 17.33 -0.02
CA TYR A 217 -12.74 17.52 -0.60
C TYR A 217 -13.86 17.57 0.46
N PHE A 218 -13.86 16.62 1.42
CA PHE A 218 -14.85 16.54 2.49
C PHE A 218 -14.49 17.36 3.74
N ARG A 219 -13.27 17.94 3.79
CA ARG A 219 -12.69 18.59 4.98
C ARG A 219 -12.65 17.66 6.20
N ASP A 220 -12.27 16.42 5.95
CA ASP A 220 -12.31 15.34 6.95
C ASP A 220 -10.93 15.14 7.60
N GLU A 221 -10.82 15.49 8.89
CA GLU A 221 -9.58 15.36 9.66
C GLU A 221 -9.16 13.91 9.88
N GLY A 222 -10.12 12.97 9.93
CA GLY A 222 -9.86 11.56 10.13
C GLY A 222 -9.20 10.95 8.91
N LEU A 223 -9.68 11.30 7.71
CA LEU A 223 -9.04 10.88 6.46
C LEU A 223 -7.66 11.49 6.27
N ARG A 224 -7.51 12.76 6.65
CA ARG A 224 -6.19 13.42 6.64
C ARG A 224 -5.21 12.68 7.55
N TYR A 225 -5.64 12.31 8.75
CA TYR A 225 -4.84 11.50 9.66
C TYR A 225 -4.40 10.19 9.00
N LEU A 226 -5.32 9.40 8.42
CA LEU A 226 -4.96 8.14 7.74
C LEU A 226 -3.94 8.35 6.61
N ALA A 227 -4.09 9.42 5.82
CA ALA A 227 -3.16 9.76 4.77
C ALA A 227 -1.76 10.10 5.33
N GLU A 228 -1.67 10.96 6.34
CA GLU A 228 -0.40 11.34 6.96
C GLU A 228 0.27 10.14 7.67
N GLU A 229 -0.49 9.21 8.24
CA GLU A 229 0.03 7.95 8.77
C GLU A 229 0.62 7.04 7.68
N ALA A 230 -0.01 6.96 6.51
CA ALA A 230 0.50 6.22 5.36
C ALA A 230 1.84 6.81 4.86
N LEU A 231 1.92 8.14 4.77
CA LEU A 231 3.17 8.85 4.43
C LEU A 231 4.26 8.60 5.48
N ARG A 232 3.91 8.55 6.78
CA ARG A 232 4.87 8.26 7.84
C ARG A 232 5.38 6.83 7.77
N TYR A 233 4.52 5.87 7.44
CA TYR A 233 4.91 4.48 7.28
C TYR A 233 5.98 4.31 6.21
N GLU A 234 5.73 4.80 5.00
CA GLU A 234 6.66 4.58 3.89
C GLU A 234 8.01 5.28 4.06
N MET A 235 8.08 6.37 4.84
CA MET A 235 9.35 7.05 5.11
C MET A 235 10.37 6.16 5.83
N GLN A 236 9.93 5.07 6.47
CA GLN A 236 10.84 4.07 7.03
C GLN A 236 11.68 3.33 5.98
N TYR A 237 11.25 3.36 4.71
CA TYR A 237 11.91 2.67 3.60
C TYR A 237 12.59 3.62 2.62
N TYR A 238 12.74 4.90 3.00
CA TYR A 238 13.58 5.82 2.26
C TYR A 238 15.06 5.45 2.47
N ASP A 239 15.80 5.27 1.38
CA ASP A 239 17.25 5.04 1.34
C ASP A 239 17.97 6.33 0.90
N PRO A 240 18.65 7.04 1.83
CA PRO A 240 19.40 8.24 1.51
C PRO A 240 20.50 8.03 0.48
N ALA A 241 21.11 6.84 0.40
CA ALA A 241 22.22 6.59 -0.50
C ALA A 241 21.78 6.57 -1.97
N THR A 242 20.56 6.10 -2.23
CA THR A 242 19.98 6.09 -3.59
C THR A 242 19.01 7.26 -3.81
N ALA A 243 18.75 8.09 -2.80
CA ALA A 243 17.73 9.14 -2.79
C ALA A 243 16.35 8.61 -3.25
N ASN A 244 16.02 7.38 -2.84
CA ASN A 244 14.87 6.65 -3.34
C ASN A 244 14.22 5.83 -2.22
N TRP A 245 12.99 5.40 -2.43
CA TRP A 245 12.33 4.45 -1.55
C TRP A 245 12.52 3.04 -2.10
N LEU A 246 12.74 2.09 -1.20
CA LEU A 246 12.94 0.70 -1.57
C LEU A 246 11.66 0.11 -2.19
N ASP A 247 11.81 -0.62 -3.30
CA ASP A 247 10.81 -1.58 -3.73
C ASP A 247 10.92 -2.82 -2.85
N LEU A 248 9.91 -3.04 -2.01
CA LEU A 248 9.90 -4.11 -1.03
C LEU A 248 9.57 -5.48 -1.62
N ARG A 249 9.35 -5.58 -2.93
CA ARG A 249 9.21 -6.86 -3.63
C ARG A 249 10.57 -7.52 -3.81
N LEU A 250 10.61 -8.84 -3.63
CA LEU A 250 11.83 -9.60 -3.80
C LEU A 250 12.16 -9.86 -5.27
N THR A 251 13.38 -9.51 -5.66
CA THR A 251 13.96 -9.88 -6.97
C THR A 251 14.49 -11.32 -7.01
N SER A 252 14.74 -11.94 -5.84
CA SER A 252 15.16 -13.33 -5.68
C SER A 252 14.40 -13.99 -4.54
N THR A 253 14.00 -15.25 -4.73
CA THR A 253 13.38 -16.06 -3.67
C THR A 253 14.40 -16.91 -2.89
N ARG A 254 15.69 -16.85 -3.23
CA ARG A 254 16.77 -17.51 -2.49
C ARG A 254 17.28 -16.56 -1.42
N LEU A 255 16.75 -16.72 -0.20
CA LEU A 255 17.15 -15.96 0.98
C LEU A 255 18.11 -16.79 1.84
N TYR A 256 19.07 -16.15 2.50
CA TYR A 256 19.92 -16.83 3.48
C TYR A 256 19.19 -17.00 4.81
N GLU A 257 19.51 -18.06 5.56
CA GLU A 257 18.91 -18.35 6.86
C GLU A 257 19.07 -17.19 7.86
N SER A 258 20.25 -16.56 7.91
CA SER A 258 20.50 -15.38 8.74
C SER A 258 19.54 -14.23 8.41
N ASP A 259 19.33 -13.96 7.13
CA ASP A 259 18.44 -12.89 6.68
C ASP A 259 16.97 -13.21 7.03
N ILE A 260 16.59 -14.50 6.98
CA ILE A 260 15.24 -14.94 7.32
C ILE A 260 14.98 -14.80 8.82
N MET A 261 15.93 -15.22 9.65
CA MET A 261 15.78 -15.20 11.11
C MET A 261 15.83 -13.77 11.66
N GLU A 262 16.74 -12.92 11.18
CA GLU A 262 16.84 -11.52 11.60
C GLU A 262 15.78 -10.62 10.95
N TRP A 263 15.51 -10.82 9.65
CA TRP A 263 14.56 -10.05 8.83
C TRP A 263 14.79 -8.52 8.88
N GLN A 264 16.05 -8.09 8.85
CA GLN A 264 16.40 -6.67 8.89
C GLN A 264 16.39 -6.04 7.50
N VAL A 265 15.96 -4.78 7.41
CA VAL A 265 15.87 -4.05 6.13
C VAL A 265 17.24 -3.84 5.48
N SER A 266 18.30 -3.73 6.28
CA SER A 266 19.69 -3.63 5.82
C SER A 266 20.11 -4.84 4.99
N ASP A 267 19.73 -6.04 5.43
CA ASP A 267 20.05 -7.28 4.74
C ASP A 267 19.18 -7.45 3.48
N PHE A 268 17.94 -6.95 3.53
CA PHE A 268 17.02 -6.98 2.42
C PHE A 268 17.48 -6.13 1.22
N ARG A 269 18.29 -5.10 1.45
CA ARG A 269 18.75 -4.17 0.41
C ARG A 269 19.40 -4.87 -0.79
N LYS A 270 20.07 -6.01 -0.58
CA LYS A 270 20.68 -6.81 -1.65
C LYS A 270 19.66 -7.55 -2.54
N TYR A 271 18.41 -7.63 -2.10
CA TYR A 271 17.30 -8.29 -2.80
C TYR A 271 16.25 -7.30 -3.34
N ALA A 272 16.38 -6.01 -3.00
CA ALA A 272 15.48 -4.96 -3.43
C ALA A 272 15.91 -4.40 -4.79
N SER A 273 14.93 -3.97 -5.59
CA SER A 273 15.19 -3.22 -6.80
C SER A 273 15.40 -1.73 -6.48
N ASP A 274 16.40 -1.10 -7.10
CA ASP A 274 16.58 0.38 -7.08
C ASP A 274 15.88 1.06 -8.26
N VAL A 275 14.81 0.46 -8.79
CA VAL A 275 14.03 1.07 -9.86
C VAL A 275 13.30 2.32 -9.34
N ASN A 276 13.39 3.40 -10.11
CA ASN A 276 12.61 4.61 -9.94
C ASN A 276 11.65 4.74 -11.13
N SER A 277 10.36 4.80 -10.83
CA SER A 277 9.26 4.81 -11.79
C SER A 277 8.04 5.50 -11.20
N TRP A 278 6.96 5.62 -11.98
CA TRP A 278 5.67 6.04 -11.46
C TRP A 278 5.13 5.03 -10.44
N ALA A 279 5.20 3.73 -10.72
CA ALA A 279 4.61 2.70 -9.86
C ALA A 279 5.33 2.60 -8.49
N HIS A 280 6.65 2.64 -8.50
CA HIS A 280 7.50 2.50 -7.31
C HIS A 280 8.75 3.36 -7.43
N GLY A 281 9.17 3.91 -6.29
CA GLY A 281 10.32 4.80 -6.19
C GLY A 281 9.96 6.29 -6.26
N ALA A 282 11.00 7.11 -6.35
CA ALA A 282 10.97 8.55 -6.14
C ALA A 282 9.97 9.31 -7.03
N ALA A 283 9.76 8.95 -8.29
CA ALA A 283 8.90 9.71 -9.19
C ALA A 283 7.42 9.65 -8.75
N GLY A 284 6.87 8.46 -8.54
CA GLY A 284 5.51 8.29 -8.03
C GLY A 284 5.34 8.85 -6.61
N ILE A 285 6.26 8.53 -5.71
CA ILE A 285 6.21 8.99 -4.31
C ILE A 285 6.36 10.53 -4.24
N GLY A 286 7.17 11.11 -5.12
CA GLY A 286 7.34 12.54 -5.27
C GLY A 286 6.04 13.25 -5.65
N LEU A 287 5.20 12.64 -6.50
CA LEU A 287 3.86 13.18 -6.81
C LEU A 287 2.99 13.27 -5.56
N ALA A 288 2.99 12.20 -4.74
CA ALA A 288 2.28 12.21 -3.45
C ALA A 288 2.84 13.28 -2.50
N ARG A 289 4.17 13.45 -2.41
CA ARG A 289 4.81 14.47 -1.56
C ARG A 289 4.51 15.89 -1.99
N LEU A 290 4.55 16.17 -3.30
CA LEU A 290 4.21 17.49 -3.82
C LEU A 290 2.77 17.84 -3.44
N TYR A 291 1.83 16.93 -3.67
CA TYR A 291 0.44 17.18 -3.30
C TYR A 291 0.26 17.37 -1.79
N ALA A 292 0.90 16.51 -0.97
CA ALA A 292 0.88 16.64 0.48
C ALA A 292 1.41 18.00 0.94
N TRP A 293 2.52 18.47 0.39
CA TRP A 293 3.02 19.82 0.67
C TRP A 293 2.02 20.91 0.26
N GLN A 294 1.45 20.83 -0.95
CA GLN A 294 0.51 21.84 -1.44
C GLN A 294 -0.71 22.02 -0.52
N VAL A 295 -1.23 20.94 0.06
CA VAL A 295 -2.43 21.01 0.91
C VAL A 295 -2.13 21.22 2.39
N THR A 296 -0.98 20.74 2.88
CA THR A 296 -0.64 20.81 4.31
C THR A 296 0.30 21.96 4.66
N GLN A 297 1.06 22.46 3.68
CA GLN A 297 2.14 23.45 3.84
C GLN A 297 3.22 23.02 4.84
N GLN A 298 3.39 21.71 5.08
CA GLN A 298 4.46 21.19 5.96
C GLN A 298 5.79 21.09 5.22
N ASP A 299 6.83 21.72 5.77
CA ASP A 299 8.18 21.75 5.18
C ASP A 299 8.79 20.36 4.97
N ALA A 300 8.47 19.39 5.84
CA ALA A 300 8.95 18.02 5.73
C ALA A 300 8.57 17.38 4.38
N TYR A 301 7.36 17.63 3.89
CA TYR A 301 6.92 17.09 2.59
C TYR A 301 7.58 17.79 1.42
N LEU A 302 7.86 19.10 1.53
CA LEU A 302 8.63 19.84 0.52
C LEU A 302 10.05 19.28 0.40
N GLN A 303 10.75 19.06 1.52
CA GLN A 303 12.09 18.48 1.54
C GLN A 303 12.10 17.08 0.92
N GLN A 304 11.12 16.24 1.25
CA GLN A 304 10.97 14.89 0.68
C GLN A 304 10.68 14.94 -0.83
N ALA A 305 9.86 15.88 -1.30
CA ALA A 305 9.65 16.10 -2.74
C ALA A 305 10.93 16.56 -3.45
N GLN A 306 11.72 17.44 -2.84
CA GLN A 306 13.00 17.89 -3.40
C GLN A 306 14.02 16.75 -3.51
N THR A 307 14.07 15.84 -2.54
CA THR A 307 14.85 14.61 -2.64
C THR A 307 14.42 13.74 -3.83
N ALA A 308 13.11 13.58 -4.04
CA ALA A 308 12.61 12.86 -5.20
C ALA A 308 13.01 13.55 -6.52
N VAL A 309 13.01 14.89 -6.57
CA VAL A 309 13.52 15.66 -7.71
C VAL A 309 14.99 15.36 -7.97
N GLN A 310 15.84 15.33 -6.94
CA GLN A 310 17.26 15.02 -7.09
C GLN A 310 17.48 13.65 -7.74
N ARG A 311 16.74 12.64 -7.28
CA ARG A 311 16.78 11.29 -7.88
C ARG A 311 16.33 11.29 -9.34
N CYS A 312 15.20 11.92 -9.65
CA CYS A 312 14.67 11.97 -11.00
C CYS A 312 15.59 12.72 -11.97
N LEU A 313 16.26 13.80 -11.53
CA LEU A 313 17.28 14.50 -12.31
C LEU A 313 18.55 13.67 -12.52
N ARG A 314 18.93 12.83 -11.57
CA ARG A 314 20.04 11.88 -11.77
C ARG A 314 19.68 10.86 -12.85
N ASP A 315 18.53 10.20 -12.73
CA ASP A 315 18.11 9.17 -13.68
C ASP A 315 17.92 9.75 -15.09
N ALA A 316 17.35 10.96 -15.20
CA ALA A 316 17.18 11.65 -16.49
C ALA A 316 18.50 12.07 -17.16
N ARG A 317 19.59 12.23 -16.39
CA ARG A 317 20.93 12.49 -16.93
C ARG A 317 21.66 11.22 -17.33
N GLU A 318 21.50 10.15 -16.55
CA GLU A 318 22.23 8.90 -16.76
C GLU A 318 21.59 8.00 -17.83
N LEU A 319 20.26 8.05 -18.00
CA LEU A 319 19.51 7.31 -19.02
C LEU A 319 19.86 5.82 -19.12
N LYS A 320 20.14 5.16 -17.99
CA LYS A 320 20.61 3.76 -17.93
C LYS A 320 19.54 2.70 -18.24
N ARG A 321 18.31 3.09 -18.57
CA ARG A 321 17.16 2.17 -18.72
C ARG A 321 16.54 2.32 -20.11
N GLY A 322 16.29 1.21 -20.79
CA GLY A 322 15.60 1.17 -22.08
C GLY A 322 14.07 1.14 -21.97
N ASP A 323 13.48 1.97 -21.11
CA ASP A 323 12.02 1.98 -20.86
C ASP A 323 11.51 3.41 -20.70
N PHE A 324 10.66 3.85 -21.64
CA PHE A 324 10.06 5.18 -21.69
C PHE A 324 8.55 5.18 -21.40
N THR A 325 7.99 4.06 -20.94
CA THR A 325 6.57 3.92 -20.61
C THR A 325 6.20 4.72 -19.35
N LEU A 326 4.89 4.96 -19.13
CA LEU A 326 4.44 5.76 -17.97
C LEU A 326 4.60 5.02 -16.65
N CYS A 327 4.28 3.72 -16.58
CA CYS A 327 4.22 2.98 -15.33
C CYS A 327 5.60 2.67 -14.76
N SER A 328 6.47 2.06 -15.58
CA SER A 328 7.78 1.55 -15.15
C SER A 328 8.94 2.40 -15.65
N GLY A 329 8.77 3.16 -16.72
CA GLY A 329 9.85 3.86 -17.42
C GLY A 329 10.02 5.34 -17.07
N TYR A 330 10.77 6.04 -17.94
CA TYR A 330 11.00 7.48 -17.85
C TYR A 330 9.76 8.33 -18.06
N GLY A 331 8.65 7.77 -18.58
CA GLY A 331 7.37 8.48 -18.67
C GLY A 331 6.86 8.93 -17.31
N GLY A 332 6.97 8.07 -16.30
CA GLY A 332 6.64 8.41 -14.91
C GLY A 332 7.55 9.49 -14.32
N VAL A 333 8.86 9.42 -14.63
CA VAL A 333 9.86 10.41 -14.21
C VAL A 333 9.57 11.77 -14.85
N ALA A 334 9.26 11.79 -16.15
CA ALA A 334 8.91 13.01 -16.88
C ALA A 334 7.63 13.65 -16.32
N ALA A 335 6.60 12.84 -16.01
CA ALA A 335 5.36 13.33 -15.41
C ALA A 335 5.61 14.02 -14.06
N PHE A 336 6.41 13.41 -13.18
CA PHE A 336 6.77 14.03 -11.91
C PHE A 336 7.60 15.31 -12.09
N LEU A 337 8.62 15.31 -12.96
CA LEU A 337 9.44 16.50 -13.21
C LEU A 337 8.63 17.67 -13.79
N GLN A 338 7.66 17.39 -14.66
CA GLN A 338 6.74 18.42 -15.18
C GLN A 338 5.88 19.02 -14.06
N GLN A 339 5.30 18.18 -13.21
CA GLN A 339 4.47 18.64 -12.09
C GLN A 339 5.31 19.43 -11.08
N ALA A 340 6.49 18.92 -10.72
CA ALA A 340 7.44 19.60 -9.84
C ALA A 340 7.86 20.97 -10.41
N ALA A 341 8.10 21.07 -11.73
CA ALA A 341 8.46 22.32 -12.37
C ALA A 341 7.39 23.41 -12.16
N ALA A 342 6.12 23.03 -12.33
CA ALA A 342 4.99 23.95 -12.18
C ALA A 342 4.77 24.34 -10.72
N VAL A 343 4.73 23.35 -9.83
CA VAL A 343 4.41 23.53 -8.40
C VAL A 343 5.53 24.27 -7.66
N LEU A 344 6.79 23.93 -7.93
CA LEU A 344 7.97 24.55 -7.29
C LEU A 344 8.47 25.80 -8.05
N GLN A 345 7.85 26.14 -9.18
CA GLN A 345 8.27 27.23 -10.06
C GLN A 345 9.74 27.11 -10.51
N GLN A 346 10.15 25.91 -10.93
CA GLN A 346 11.51 25.59 -11.36
C GLN A 346 11.53 25.17 -12.85
N PRO A 347 11.70 26.11 -13.80
CA PRO A 347 11.68 25.82 -15.24
C PRO A 347 12.69 24.77 -15.68
N ALA A 348 13.84 24.65 -15.00
CA ALA A 348 14.86 23.66 -15.29
C ALA A 348 14.35 22.21 -15.18
N LEU A 349 13.37 21.94 -14.31
CA LEU A 349 12.77 20.60 -14.18
C LEU A 349 11.92 20.25 -15.41
N ARG A 350 11.20 21.23 -15.97
CA ARG A 350 10.47 21.06 -17.23
C ARG A 350 11.42 20.74 -18.38
N MET A 351 12.56 21.41 -18.43
CA MET A 351 13.59 21.16 -19.44
C MET A 351 14.13 19.73 -19.34
N ALA A 352 14.30 19.20 -18.12
CA ALA A 352 14.71 17.80 -17.93
C ALA A 352 13.65 16.82 -18.45
N ALA A 353 12.36 17.05 -18.18
CA ALA A 353 11.29 16.23 -18.74
C ALA A 353 11.22 16.29 -20.27
N GLN A 354 11.48 17.47 -20.85
CA GLN A 354 11.60 17.66 -22.30
C GLN A 354 12.80 16.88 -22.88
N GLN A 355 13.93 16.81 -22.19
CA GLN A 355 15.05 15.98 -22.63
C GLN A 355 14.72 14.48 -22.59
N LEU A 356 13.91 14.02 -21.62
CA LEU A 356 13.42 12.63 -21.60
C LEU A 356 12.53 12.32 -22.83
N ALA A 357 11.69 13.26 -23.25
CA ALA A 357 10.89 13.10 -24.47
C ALA A 357 11.77 12.96 -25.72
N LEU A 358 12.79 13.82 -25.89
CA LEU A 358 13.76 13.68 -26.99
C LEU A 358 14.55 12.36 -26.90
N ALA A 359 14.92 11.93 -25.69
CA ALA A 359 15.60 10.66 -25.48
C ALA A 359 14.73 9.48 -25.92
N ALA A 360 13.42 9.52 -25.70
CA ALA A 360 12.49 8.50 -26.16
C ALA A 360 12.46 8.39 -27.69
N VAL A 361 12.40 9.54 -28.39
CA VAL A 361 12.42 9.57 -29.87
C VAL A 361 13.72 8.99 -30.41
N ARG A 362 14.87 9.40 -29.86
CA ARG A 362 16.18 8.88 -30.25
C ARG A 362 16.33 7.39 -29.97
N TYR A 363 15.85 6.95 -28.81
CA TYR A 363 15.90 5.56 -28.42
C TYR A 363 15.10 4.69 -29.38
N TYR A 364 13.89 5.11 -29.75
CA TYR A 364 13.08 4.41 -30.76
C TYR A 364 13.76 4.35 -32.13
N ARG A 365 14.37 5.45 -32.59
CA ARG A 365 15.12 5.46 -33.85
C ARG A 365 16.26 4.45 -33.88
N GLN A 366 16.89 4.20 -32.73
CA GLN A 366 18.01 3.27 -32.61
C GLN A 366 17.58 1.81 -32.40
N HIS A 367 16.49 1.56 -31.66
CA HIS A 367 16.11 0.21 -31.21
C HIS A 367 14.80 -0.30 -31.83
N GLY A 368 14.01 0.56 -32.46
CA GLY A 368 12.69 0.24 -33.01
C GLY A 368 11.59 0.03 -31.95
N VAL A 369 11.89 0.29 -30.68
CA VAL A 369 11.00 0.06 -29.53
C VAL A 369 11.17 1.17 -28.49
N TYR A 370 10.19 1.35 -27.61
CA TYR A 370 10.29 2.25 -26.45
C TYR A 370 10.53 1.54 -25.12
N ASN A 371 10.44 0.22 -25.13
CA ASN A 371 10.53 -0.63 -23.95
C ASN A 371 11.20 -1.95 -24.32
N GLU A 372 12.43 -2.17 -23.83
CA GLU A 372 13.13 -3.45 -23.88
C GLU A 372 13.02 -4.23 -22.55
N TYR A 373 12.45 -3.62 -21.52
CA TYR A 373 12.41 -4.16 -20.18
C TYR A 373 11.38 -5.30 -20.03
N ILE A 374 10.36 -5.33 -20.90
CA ILE A 374 9.37 -6.41 -20.97
C ILE A 374 9.53 -7.16 -22.31
N PRO A 375 10.15 -8.36 -22.31
CA PRO A 375 10.35 -9.14 -23.53
C PRO A 375 9.03 -9.44 -24.25
N GLY A 376 8.97 -9.16 -25.56
CA GLY A 376 7.83 -9.49 -26.42
C GLY A 376 6.69 -8.45 -26.48
N ASN A 377 6.82 -7.31 -25.78
CA ASN A 377 5.76 -6.30 -25.69
C ASN A 377 6.03 -5.04 -26.54
N ASN A 378 6.80 -5.19 -27.62
CA ASN A 378 7.36 -4.08 -28.41
C ASN A 378 6.33 -3.18 -29.12
N ALA A 379 5.08 -3.65 -29.25
CA ALA A 379 3.98 -2.94 -29.90
C ALA A 379 2.75 -2.79 -28.98
N ASP A 380 2.95 -2.79 -27.65
CA ASP A 380 1.89 -2.56 -26.68
C ASP A 380 1.17 -1.23 -26.97
N PRO A 381 -0.14 -1.22 -27.29
CA PRO A 381 -0.87 0.02 -27.52
C PRO A 381 -1.26 0.74 -26.21
N GLY A 382 -1.04 0.11 -25.05
CA GLY A 382 -1.51 0.56 -23.75
C GLY A 382 -0.99 1.94 -23.31
N LEU A 383 -1.74 2.58 -22.41
CA LEU A 383 -1.41 3.90 -21.89
C LEU A 383 -0.32 3.83 -20.82
N PHE A 384 -0.34 2.84 -19.94
CA PHE A 384 0.62 2.78 -18.84
C PHE A 384 1.86 1.94 -19.15
N SER A 385 1.75 0.88 -19.96
CA SER A 385 2.89 0.04 -20.36
C SER A 385 3.32 0.17 -21.82
N GLY A 386 2.67 1.02 -22.63
CA GLY A 386 2.85 1.01 -24.08
C GLY A 386 2.98 2.38 -24.77
N MET A 387 2.75 2.36 -26.08
CA MET A 387 2.94 3.49 -27.00
C MET A 387 2.04 4.68 -26.70
N ALA A 388 0.78 4.45 -26.31
CA ALA A 388 -0.11 5.55 -25.94
C ALA A 388 0.46 6.34 -24.75
N GLY A 389 1.14 5.67 -23.82
CA GLY A 389 1.86 6.29 -22.72
C GLY A 389 3.05 7.14 -23.15
N VAL A 390 3.83 6.63 -24.10
CA VAL A 390 4.95 7.38 -24.68
C VAL A 390 4.42 8.62 -25.40
N GLY A 391 3.40 8.48 -26.24
CA GLY A 391 2.73 9.61 -26.89
C GLY A 391 2.19 10.62 -25.87
N TYR A 392 1.61 10.16 -24.76
CA TYR A 392 1.15 11.01 -23.67
C TYR A 392 2.30 11.79 -23.02
N MET A 393 3.46 11.16 -22.81
CA MET A 393 4.68 11.82 -22.33
C MET A 393 5.18 12.88 -23.33
N LEU A 394 5.23 12.57 -24.63
CA LEU A 394 5.65 13.52 -25.67
C LEU A 394 4.74 14.76 -25.69
N LEU A 395 3.42 14.56 -25.64
CA LEU A 395 2.44 15.64 -25.50
C LEU A 395 2.67 16.48 -24.25
N GLY A 396 2.94 15.84 -23.10
CA GLY A 396 3.28 16.55 -21.87
C GLY A 396 4.49 17.48 -22.03
N ALA A 397 5.48 17.08 -22.84
CA ALA A 397 6.68 17.89 -23.08
C ALA A 397 6.42 19.09 -24.00
N LEU A 398 5.47 18.96 -24.94
CA LEU A 398 5.03 20.02 -25.85
C LEU A 398 4.08 21.02 -25.17
N MET A 399 3.25 20.55 -24.24
CA MET A 399 2.20 21.34 -23.61
C MET A 399 2.66 22.02 -22.31
N PRO A 400 1.97 23.08 -21.85
CA PRO A 400 2.05 23.52 -20.46
C PRO A 400 1.66 22.41 -19.49
N CYS A 401 2.25 22.41 -18.30
CA CYS A 401 1.88 21.47 -17.24
C CYS A 401 0.40 21.67 -16.86
N ARG A 402 -0.30 20.55 -16.66
CA ARG A 402 -1.69 20.51 -16.20
C ARG A 402 -1.73 19.65 -14.94
N ALA A 403 -2.35 20.16 -13.89
CA ALA A 403 -2.31 19.51 -12.58
C ALA A 403 -3.15 18.22 -12.51
N ASP A 404 -4.22 18.13 -13.30
CA ASP A 404 -5.13 16.98 -13.35
C ASP A 404 -4.89 16.17 -14.64
N VAL A 405 -4.12 15.11 -14.52
CA VAL A 405 -3.77 14.17 -15.60
C VAL A 405 -3.78 12.74 -15.08
N VAL A 406 -3.88 11.76 -15.99
CA VAL A 406 -4.10 10.34 -15.63
C VAL A 406 -3.01 9.71 -14.73
N THR A 407 -1.78 10.24 -14.76
CA THR A 407 -0.68 9.76 -13.90
C THR A 407 -0.75 10.30 -12.47
N HIS A 408 -1.45 11.40 -12.24
CA HIS A 408 -1.65 11.99 -10.91
C HIS A 408 -2.96 12.78 -10.93
N PRO A 409 -4.10 12.08 -10.98
CA PRO A 409 -5.36 12.73 -11.23
C PRO A 409 -5.78 13.53 -9.99
N LEU A 410 -6.38 14.70 -10.22
CA LEU A 410 -6.76 15.63 -9.15
C LEU A 410 -8.27 15.83 -9.07
N ILE A 411 -8.79 15.82 -7.84
CA ILE A 411 -10.18 16.20 -7.57
C ILE A 411 -10.31 17.72 -7.69
N CYS A 412 -10.65 18.19 -8.89
CA CYS A 412 -11.00 19.59 -9.14
C CYS A 412 -12.39 19.89 -8.57
N ALA A 413 -12.44 20.40 -7.35
CA ALA A 413 -13.69 20.80 -6.71
C ALA A 413 -13.88 22.32 -6.75
N ASP A 414 -15.09 22.75 -7.05
CA ASP A 414 -15.50 24.14 -6.88
C ASP A 414 -15.55 24.49 -5.39
N SER A 415 -14.64 25.37 -4.97
CA SER A 415 -14.46 25.79 -3.58
C SER A 415 -15.67 26.47 -2.94
N ARG A 416 -16.66 26.86 -3.76
CA ARG A 416 -17.92 27.47 -3.32
C ARG A 416 -18.88 26.47 -2.68
N PHE A 417 -18.70 25.16 -2.92
CA PHE A 417 -19.55 24.14 -2.33
C PHE A 417 -18.93 23.55 -1.08
N HIS A 418 -19.65 23.66 0.03
CA HIS A 418 -19.29 23.02 1.29
C HIS A 418 -19.81 21.60 1.31
N THR A 419 -18.92 20.63 1.22
CA THR A 419 -19.25 19.23 1.52
C THR A 419 -18.96 18.97 2.99
N ALA A 420 -19.90 18.34 3.71
CA ALA A 420 -19.71 17.98 5.11
C ALA A 420 -18.66 16.86 5.25
N PRO A 421 -17.92 16.79 6.39
CA PRO A 421 -17.07 15.66 6.70
C PRO A 421 -17.82 14.32 6.64
N LEU A 422 -17.13 13.26 6.25
CA LEU A 422 -17.71 11.92 6.22
C LEU A 422 -17.81 11.33 7.63
N TYR A 423 -16.92 11.73 8.52
CA TYR A 423 -16.81 11.26 9.90
C TYR A 423 -16.95 12.41 10.89
N ALA A 424 -17.45 12.10 12.09
CA ALA A 424 -17.41 13.04 13.19
C ALA A 424 -15.97 13.24 13.69
N PRO A 425 -15.65 14.38 14.33
CA PRO A 425 -14.31 14.61 14.89
C PRO A 425 -13.85 13.48 15.81
N GLY A 426 -12.62 13.00 15.58
CA GLY A 426 -12.03 11.87 16.30
C GLY A 426 -12.66 10.48 16.05
N GLU A 427 -13.70 10.35 15.23
CA GLU A 427 -14.38 9.06 14.98
C GLU A 427 -13.44 8.03 14.34
N VAL A 428 -12.70 8.42 13.30
CA VAL A 428 -11.74 7.54 12.62
C VAL A 428 -10.68 7.00 13.58
N LYS A 429 -10.09 7.86 14.41
CA LYS A 429 -9.11 7.47 15.43
C LYS A 429 -9.72 6.52 16.45
N ARG A 430 -10.95 6.80 16.91
CA ARG A 430 -11.67 5.93 17.84
C ARG A 430 -11.89 4.54 17.25
N GLN A 431 -12.37 4.45 16.01
CA GLN A 431 -12.56 3.17 15.32
C GLN A 431 -11.23 2.40 15.19
N LEU A 432 -10.16 3.08 14.80
CA LEU A 432 -8.83 2.48 14.66
C LEU A 432 -8.27 1.99 15.99
N PHE A 433 -8.24 2.85 17.01
CA PHE A 433 -7.63 2.57 18.31
C PHE A 433 -8.39 1.49 19.09
N ALA A 434 -9.72 1.47 18.99
CA ALA A 434 -10.55 0.43 19.60
C ALA A 434 -10.30 -0.97 19.04
N ARG A 435 -9.66 -1.12 17.86
CA ARG A 435 -9.24 -2.43 17.34
C ARG A 435 -8.07 -3.03 18.12
N TYR A 436 -7.24 -2.17 18.73
CA TYR A 436 -6.04 -2.58 19.46
C TYR A 436 -6.23 -2.55 20.98
N TYR A 437 -7.07 -1.64 21.49
CA TYR A 437 -7.32 -1.44 22.92
C TYR A 437 -8.81 -1.60 23.29
N LYS A 438 -9.46 -2.62 22.74
CA LYS A 438 -10.93 -2.79 22.82
C LYS A 438 -11.41 -2.89 24.27
N ASN A 439 -10.84 -3.80 25.04
CA ASN A 439 -11.27 -4.09 26.40
C ASN A 439 -10.81 -3.00 27.36
N THR A 440 -9.60 -2.46 27.15
CA THR A 440 -9.14 -1.29 27.91
C THR A 440 -10.08 -0.09 27.70
N PHE A 441 -10.48 0.21 26.47
CA PHE A 441 -11.41 1.30 26.18
C PHE A 441 -12.79 1.04 26.80
N LEU A 442 -13.33 -0.17 26.64
CA LEU A 442 -14.62 -0.54 27.20
C LEU A 442 -14.64 -0.34 28.72
N HIS A 443 -13.60 -0.82 29.43
CA HIS A 443 -13.48 -0.69 30.88
C HIS A 443 -13.33 0.77 31.31
N LEU A 444 -12.44 1.53 30.65
CA LEU A 444 -12.26 2.96 30.91
C LEU A 444 -13.58 3.74 30.73
N GLN A 445 -14.31 3.46 29.65
CA GLN A 445 -15.58 4.13 29.35
C GLN A 445 -16.67 3.80 30.38
N GLN A 446 -16.78 2.54 30.79
CA GLN A 446 -17.74 2.10 31.82
C GLN A 446 -17.51 2.80 33.16
N HIS A 447 -16.28 3.22 33.44
CA HIS A 447 -15.89 3.90 34.67
C HIS A 447 -15.64 5.40 34.49
N GLY A 448 -16.24 6.00 33.47
CA GLY A 448 -16.35 7.46 33.32
C GLY A 448 -15.12 8.16 32.73
N ALA A 449 -14.17 7.42 32.16
CA ALA A 449 -13.05 8.02 31.45
C ALA A 449 -13.50 8.67 30.11
N ASP A 450 -12.88 9.79 29.76
CA ASP A 450 -13.12 10.47 28.49
C ASP A 450 -12.34 9.82 27.34
N ILE A 451 -13.01 8.89 26.65
CA ILE A 451 -12.45 8.22 25.47
C ILE A 451 -12.20 9.20 24.32
N ALA A 452 -12.97 10.28 24.20
CA ALA A 452 -12.76 11.25 23.14
C ALA A 452 -11.43 12.00 23.35
N ALA A 453 -11.12 12.37 24.59
CA ALA A 453 -9.83 12.96 24.94
C ALA A 453 -8.65 12.00 24.68
N LEU A 454 -8.80 10.71 24.98
CA LEU A 454 -7.77 9.70 24.65
C LEU A 454 -7.58 9.56 23.13
N CYS A 455 -8.66 9.59 22.36
CA CYS A 455 -8.60 9.51 20.89
C CYS A 455 -8.03 10.78 20.23
N ALA A 456 -7.85 11.88 20.98
CA ALA A 456 -7.12 13.05 20.51
C ALA A 456 -5.60 12.82 20.44
N ALA A 457 -5.08 11.69 20.95
CA ALA A 457 -3.67 11.30 20.81
C ALA A 457 -3.20 11.39 19.35
N ALA A 458 -1.93 11.78 19.16
CA ALA A 458 -1.36 12.03 17.84
C ALA A 458 -1.45 10.78 16.94
N ASP A 459 -1.03 9.64 17.47
CA ASP A 459 -1.10 8.32 16.86
C ASP A 459 -1.30 7.23 17.93
N ILE A 460 -1.26 5.96 17.52
CA ILE A 460 -1.47 4.84 18.44
C ILE A 460 -0.38 4.74 19.50
N HIS A 461 0.87 5.11 19.18
CA HIS A 461 1.98 5.04 20.13
C HIS A 461 1.80 6.08 21.24
N ALA A 462 1.36 7.28 20.87
CA ALA A 462 0.98 8.31 21.83
C ALA A 462 -0.20 7.87 22.71
N LEU A 463 -1.22 7.20 22.14
CA LEU A 463 -2.30 6.62 22.92
C LEU A 463 -1.79 5.58 23.92
N THR A 464 -0.97 4.61 23.47
CA THR A 464 -0.40 3.56 24.32
C THR A 464 0.33 4.15 25.53
N ALA A 465 1.06 5.25 25.33
CA ALA A 465 1.76 5.94 26.41
C ALA A 465 0.82 6.67 27.39
N GLN A 466 -0.36 7.11 26.95
CA GLN A 466 -1.34 7.82 27.79
C GLN A 466 -2.23 6.88 28.61
N LEU A 467 -2.47 5.65 28.13
CA LEU A 467 -3.38 4.70 28.77
C LEU A 467 -3.05 4.38 30.24
N PRO A 468 -1.77 4.18 30.66
CA PRO A 468 -1.45 3.96 32.06
C PRO A 468 -1.92 5.08 33.00
N GLN A 469 -1.84 6.34 32.54
CA GLN A 469 -2.32 7.48 33.33
C GLN A 469 -3.84 7.48 33.45
N ALA A 470 -4.55 7.16 32.36
CA ALA A 470 -6.00 7.04 32.39
C ALA A 470 -6.47 5.91 33.33
N ILE A 471 -5.75 4.78 33.35
CA ILE A 471 -6.01 3.65 34.25
C ILE A 471 -5.76 4.05 35.71
N ALA A 472 -4.67 4.77 36.00
CA ALA A 472 -4.35 5.22 37.34
C ALA A 472 -5.41 6.18 37.93
N ALA A 473 -6.14 6.91 37.08
CA ALA A 473 -7.22 7.81 37.48
C ALA A 473 -8.50 7.08 37.90
N LEU A 474 -8.64 5.78 37.62
CA LEU A 474 -9.79 5.00 38.04
C LEU A 474 -9.84 4.78 39.57
N PRO A 475 -11.02 4.45 40.13
CA PRO A 475 -11.14 3.96 41.50
C PRO A 475 -10.22 2.75 41.74
N PRO A 476 -9.58 2.62 42.93
CA PRO A 476 -8.60 1.56 43.21
C PRO A 476 -9.06 0.14 42.85
N GLU A 477 -10.33 -0.17 43.11
CA GLU A 477 -10.95 -1.48 42.84
C GLU A 477 -11.04 -1.82 41.35
N GLN A 478 -11.04 -0.81 40.46
CA GLN A 478 -11.14 -1.00 39.01
C GLN A 478 -9.79 -1.03 38.29
N ARG A 479 -8.71 -0.60 38.96
CA ARG A 479 -7.38 -0.46 38.34
C ARG A 479 -6.79 -1.79 37.90
N ILE A 480 -7.00 -2.85 38.68
CA ILE A 480 -6.37 -4.15 38.42
C ILE A 480 -6.88 -4.73 37.09
N ILE A 481 -8.20 -4.78 36.91
CA ILE A 481 -8.82 -5.33 35.68
C ILE A 481 -8.43 -4.49 34.45
N ALA A 482 -8.49 -3.15 34.56
CA ALA A 482 -8.05 -2.26 33.49
C ALA A 482 -6.57 -2.45 33.13
N GLN A 483 -5.71 -2.60 34.13
CA GLN A 483 -4.28 -2.83 33.95
C GLN A 483 -4.01 -4.17 33.27
N ASP A 484 -4.70 -5.24 33.66
CA ASP A 484 -4.54 -6.57 33.05
C ASP A 484 -5.01 -6.57 31.58
N CYS A 485 -6.16 -5.93 31.30
CA CYS A 485 -6.62 -5.71 29.93
C CYS A 485 -5.59 -4.96 29.09
N PHE A 486 -5.06 -3.86 29.62
CA PHE A 486 -4.09 -3.03 28.93
C PHE A 486 -2.77 -3.77 28.66
N LEU A 487 -2.21 -4.50 29.62
CA LEU A 487 -0.95 -5.22 29.43
C LEU A 487 -1.08 -6.33 28.39
N PHE A 488 -2.22 -7.02 28.35
CA PHE A 488 -2.52 -8.02 27.33
C PHE A 488 -2.62 -7.36 25.94
N GLU A 489 -3.44 -6.31 25.81
CA GLU A 489 -3.67 -5.60 24.55
C GLU A 489 -2.42 -4.88 24.05
N GLN A 490 -1.60 -4.32 24.95
CA GLN A 490 -0.30 -3.75 24.65
C GLN A 490 0.64 -4.81 24.07
N SER A 491 0.72 -6.00 24.68
CA SER A 491 1.57 -7.07 24.17
C SER A 491 1.17 -7.50 22.75
N PHE A 492 -0.14 -7.58 22.49
CA PHE A 492 -0.67 -7.88 21.16
C PHE A 492 -0.36 -6.76 20.14
N THR A 493 -0.49 -5.51 20.57
CA THR A 493 -0.19 -4.31 19.79
C THR A 493 1.30 -4.25 19.42
N GLU A 494 2.20 -4.49 20.36
CA GLU A 494 3.65 -4.53 20.12
C GLU A 494 4.04 -5.61 19.10
N MET A 495 3.39 -6.77 19.15
CA MET A 495 3.60 -7.81 18.13
C MET A 495 3.10 -7.38 16.75
N TRP A 496 1.97 -6.67 16.66
CA TRP A 496 1.46 -6.13 15.39
C TRP A 496 2.40 -5.09 14.78
N VAL A 497 2.97 -4.22 15.63
CA VAL A 497 3.98 -3.24 15.22
C VAL A 497 5.18 -3.92 14.56
N GLN A 498 5.61 -5.07 15.07
CA GLN A 498 6.76 -5.82 14.56
C GLN A 498 6.43 -6.78 13.41
N HIS A 499 5.15 -7.08 13.16
CA HIS A 499 4.74 -8.07 12.16
C HIS A 499 5.20 -7.67 10.76
N LYS A 500 5.91 -8.52 10.01
CA LYS A 500 6.45 -8.18 8.66
C LYS A 500 5.71 -8.85 7.51
N GLY A 501 4.48 -9.29 7.74
CA GLY A 501 3.64 -9.89 6.72
C GLY A 501 4.00 -11.35 6.42
N TRP A 502 3.30 -11.93 5.44
CA TRP A 502 3.28 -13.37 5.21
C TRP A 502 4.64 -13.98 4.88
N LEU A 503 5.43 -13.36 4.02
CA LEU A 503 6.68 -13.96 3.55
C LEU A 503 7.67 -14.20 4.69
N CYS A 504 7.77 -13.22 5.59
CA CYS A 504 8.62 -13.30 6.77
C CYS A 504 8.32 -14.55 7.59
N TYR A 505 7.04 -14.76 7.92
CA TYR A 505 6.62 -15.85 8.77
C TYR A 505 6.58 -17.19 8.03
N GLU A 506 6.28 -17.21 6.73
CA GLU A 506 6.34 -18.43 5.92
C GLU A 506 7.77 -18.99 5.90
N LYS A 507 8.75 -18.14 5.59
CA LYS A 507 10.16 -18.55 5.52
C LYS A 507 10.75 -18.92 6.87
N ARG A 508 10.40 -18.20 7.93
CA ARG A 508 10.78 -18.58 9.29
C ARG A 508 10.19 -19.93 9.68
N ARG A 509 8.92 -20.18 9.36
CA ARG A 509 8.26 -21.46 9.66
C ARG A 509 8.90 -22.62 8.91
N GLU A 510 9.22 -22.46 7.63
CA GLU A 510 9.94 -23.49 6.85
C GLU A 510 11.25 -23.92 7.54
N LEU A 511 12.07 -22.95 7.97
CA LEU A 511 13.33 -23.21 8.66
C LEU A 511 13.14 -23.85 10.04
N LEU A 512 12.26 -23.27 10.86
CA LEU A 512 11.98 -23.75 12.21
C LEU A 512 11.44 -25.18 12.18
N HIS A 513 10.56 -25.49 11.22
CA HIS A 513 10.00 -26.83 11.08
C HIS A 513 11.07 -27.86 10.68
N ALA A 514 11.97 -27.51 9.75
CA ALA A 514 13.09 -28.38 9.37
C ALA A 514 14.03 -28.67 10.56
N SER A 515 14.38 -27.63 11.33
CA SER A 515 15.20 -27.76 12.54
C SER A 515 14.49 -28.60 13.62
N ALA A 516 13.20 -28.35 13.86
CA ALA A 516 12.40 -29.10 14.83
C ALA A 516 12.34 -30.60 14.51
N GLN A 517 12.19 -30.97 13.24
CA GLN A 517 12.17 -32.38 12.83
C GLN A 517 13.48 -33.11 13.16
N GLN A 518 14.62 -32.45 12.99
CA GLN A 518 15.93 -33.03 13.34
C GLN A 518 16.07 -33.20 14.86
N LEU A 519 15.72 -32.17 15.63
CA LEU A 519 15.81 -32.18 17.10
C LEU A 519 14.85 -33.20 17.73
N LEU A 520 13.66 -33.40 17.16
CA LEU A 520 12.69 -34.39 17.65
C LEU A 520 13.17 -35.84 17.49
N GLN A 521 14.09 -36.10 16.56
CA GLN A 521 14.69 -37.42 16.31
C GLN A 521 15.90 -37.71 17.20
N LEU A 522 16.36 -36.74 18.00
CA LEU A 522 17.49 -36.95 18.91
C LEU A 522 17.18 -38.02 19.97
N PRO A 523 18.20 -38.82 20.36
CA PRO A 523 18.13 -39.65 21.57
C PRO A 523 17.76 -38.80 22.79
N ALA A 524 17.10 -39.41 23.79
CA ALA A 524 16.64 -38.70 24.98
C ALA A 524 17.78 -37.96 25.72
N THR A 525 18.98 -38.56 25.78
CA THR A 525 20.17 -37.96 26.38
C THR A 525 20.55 -36.66 25.69
N ASP A 526 20.57 -36.66 24.35
CA ASP A 526 21.03 -35.52 23.56
C ASP A 526 19.98 -34.42 23.58
N PHE A 527 18.68 -34.79 23.51
CA PHE A 527 17.57 -33.86 23.64
C PHE A 527 17.58 -33.10 24.97
N LEU A 528 17.94 -33.77 26.07
CA LEU A 528 18.09 -33.14 27.39
C LEU A 528 19.30 -32.20 27.48
N GLN A 529 20.32 -32.42 26.65
CA GLN A 529 21.52 -31.57 26.57
C GLN A 529 21.37 -30.39 25.61
N THR A 530 20.31 -30.36 24.79
CA THR A 530 20.00 -29.24 23.89
C THR A 530 19.55 -28.00 24.69
N VAL A 531 19.98 -26.82 24.23
CA VAL A 531 19.46 -25.54 24.70
C VAL A 531 18.26 -25.19 23.82
N PHE A 532 17.09 -25.00 24.43
CA PHE A 532 15.90 -24.55 23.73
C PHE A 532 15.56 -23.13 24.17
N ILE A 533 15.22 -22.28 23.21
CA ILE A 533 14.80 -20.91 23.45
C ILE A 533 13.48 -20.60 22.74
N PRO A 534 12.63 -19.74 23.31
CA PRO A 534 11.50 -19.15 22.61
C PRO A 534 11.91 -18.53 21.27
N VAL A 535 11.09 -18.75 20.24
CA VAL A 535 11.25 -18.03 18.97
C VAL A 535 10.81 -16.57 19.13
N HIS A 536 11.44 -15.65 18.39
CA HIS A 536 11.17 -14.21 18.48
C HIS A 536 9.72 -13.82 18.15
N ASN A 537 8.99 -14.69 17.46
CA ASN A 537 7.58 -14.49 17.12
C ASN A 537 6.59 -15.08 18.12
N ALA A 538 7.05 -15.60 19.26
CA ALA A 538 6.21 -16.10 20.34
C ALA A 538 6.45 -15.29 21.63
N ARG A 539 5.37 -14.95 22.35
CA ARG A 539 5.45 -14.21 23.62
C ARG A 539 4.42 -14.73 24.62
N LEU A 540 4.83 -14.86 25.87
CA LEU A 540 3.92 -15.21 26.97
C LEU A 540 3.35 -13.94 27.61
N CYS A 541 2.04 -13.93 27.86
CA CYS A 541 1.31 -12.84 28.50
C CYS A 541 0.36 -13.38 29.57
N ARG A 542 0.04 -12.57 30.59
CA ARG A 542 -1.00 -12.93 31.57
C ARG A 542 -2.38 -12.71 30.96
N ALA A 543 -3.38 -13.46 31.44
CA ALA A 543 -4.76 -13.28 31.04
C ALA A 543 -5.32 -11.91 31.49
N PRO A 544 -6.24 -11.31 30.71
CA PRO A 544 -6.78 -9.97 30.99
C PRO A 544 -7.84 -9.93 32.10
N ASP A 545 -8.18 -11.06 32.73
CA ASP A 545 -9.27 -11.24 33.68
C ASP A 545 -8.80 -11.46 35.13
N SER A 546 -7.56 -11.06 35.44
CA SER A 546 -6.89 -11.27 36.73
C SER A 546 -6.82 -12.75 37.17
N SER A 547 -7.06 -13.68 36.25
CA SER A 547 -6.92 -15.11 36.52
C SER A 547 -5.45 -15.52 36.58
N SER A 548 -5.20 -16.73 37.10
CA SER A 548 -3.85 -17.32 37.11
C SER A 548 -3.43 -17.94 35.77
N TYR A 549 -4.17 -17.66 34.69
CA TYR A 549 -3.93 -18.23 33.37
C TYR A 549 -3.00 -17.33 32.54
N TYR A 550 -2.35 -17.95 31.56
CA TYR A 550 -1.48 -17.27 30.62
C TYR A 550 -1.99 -17.47 29.20
N TYR A 551 -1.55 -16.60 28.31
CA TYR A 551 -1.69 -16.75 26.87
C TYR A 551 -0.31 -16.76 26.22
N LEU A 552 -0.13 -17.67 25.28
CA LEU A 552 0.98 -17.64 24.34
C LEU A 552 0.50 -16.91 23.08
N LEU A 553 1.02 -15.71 22.87
CA LEU A 553 0.83 -14.95 21.64
C LEU A 553 1.83 -15.42 20.58
N TYR A 554 1.40 -15.53 19.33
CA TYR A 554 2.23 -16.01 18.24
C TYR A 554 1.96 -15.25 16.94
N SER A 555 3.00 -14.67 16.34
CA SER A 555 2.94 -14.07 15.01
C SER A 555 3.18 -15.13 13.93
N HIS A 556 2.26 -15.19 12.97
CA HIS A 556 2.26 -16.10 11.83
C HIS A 556 1.84 -15.38 10.55
N GLU A 557 1.73 -16.09 9.43
CA GLU A 557 1.61 -15.45 8.12
C GLU A 557 0.32 -14.65 7.93
N ALA A 558 -0.76 -15.06 8.61
CA ALA A 558 -2.07 -14.42 8.51
C ALA A 558 -2.31 -13.36 9.61
N GLY A 559 -1.42 -13.22 10.60
CA GLY A 559 -1.57 -12.26 11.68
C GLY A 559 -0.98 -12.73 12.99
N ILE A 560 -1.69 -12.48 14.10
CA ILE A 560 -1.27 -12.85 15.45
C ILE A 560 -2.41 -13.61 16.10
N SER A 561 -2.07 -14.76 16.67
CA SER A 561 -3.00 -15.63 17.41
C SER A 561 -2.63 -15.68 18.89
N ALA A 562 -3.61 -15.92 19.76
CA ALA A 562 -3.44 -16.09 21.18
C ALA A 562 -3.94 -17.48 21.60
N PHE A 563 -3.10 -18.25 22.28
CA PHE A 563 -3.42 -19.60 22.74
C PHE A 563 -3.42 -19.66 24.27
N PRO A 564 -4.46 -20.18 24.93
CA PRO A 564 -4.43 -20.40 26.38
C PRO A 564 -3.27 -21.32 26.76
N ALA A 565 -2.53 -20.94 27.81
CA ALA A 565 -1.40 -21.69 28.35
C ALA A 565 -1.59 -21.92 29.85
N GLY A 566 -1.40 -23.17 30.28
CA GLY A 566 -1.40 -23.54 31.69
C GLY A 566 -0.13 -23.06 32.39
N ARG A 567 -0.14 -23.11 33.74
CA ARG A 567 1.02 -22.68 34.56
C ARG A 567 2.31 -23.42 34.22
N LEU A 568 2.24 -24.74 33.97
CA LEU A 568 3.43 -25.52 33.61
C LEU A 568 4.05 -25.02 32.29
N THR A 569 3.24 -24.83 31.25
CA THR A 569 3.70 -24.30 29.96
C THR A 569 4.29 -22.91 30.11
N ALA A 570 3.64 -22.03 30.88
CA ALA A 570 4.09 -20.67 31.16
C ALA A 570 5.44 -20.64 31.90
N THR A 571 5.58 -21.44 32.96
CA THR A 571 6.84 -21.58 33.71
C THR A 571 7.94 -22.11 32.80
N LEU A 572 7.69 -23.21 32.08
CA LEU A 572 8.67 -23.81 31.18
C LEU A 572 9.12 -22.82 30.11
N PHE A 573 8.18 -22.16 29.42
CA PHE A 573 8.48 -21.19 28.37
C PHE A 573 9.34 -20.02 28.89
N SER A 574 9.06 -19.56 30.12
CA SER A 574 9.83 -18.50 30.78
C SER A 574 11.24 -18.96 31.18
N THR A 575 11.38 -20.18 31.69
CA THR A 575 12.69 -20.72 32.10
C THR A 575 13.56 -21.04 30.89
N LEU A 576 12.98 -21.55 29.78
CA LEU A 576 13.68 -21.76 28.51
C LEU A 576 14.28 -20.46 27.95
N ALA A 577 13.64 -19.31 28.18
CA ALA A 577 14.17 -18.01 27.77
C ALA A 577 15.51 -17.65 28.44
N THR A 578 15.94 -18.39 29.47
CA THR A 578 17.25 -18.18 30.12
C THR A 578 18.43 -18.77 29.35
N GLY A 579 18.19 -19.50 28.24
CA GLY A 579 19.26 -20.06 27.40
C GLY A 579 20.03 -21.22 28.06
N LYS A 580 19.36 -21.97 28.93
CA LYS A 580 19.94 -23.14 29.62
C LYS A 580 19.56 -24.44 28.92
N LYS A 581 20.37 -25.47 29.13
CA LYS A 581 20.07 -26.84 28.70
C LYS A 581 18.75 -27.31 29.31
N LEU A 582 17.98 -28.12 28.56
CA LEU A 582 16.70 -28.64 29.04
C LEU A 582 16.81 -29.38 30.38
N GLN A 583 17.88 -30.15 30.58
CA GLN A 583 18.15 -30.81 31.85
C GLN A 583 18.22 -29.82 33.02
N THR A 584 18.97 -28.73 32.87
CA THR A 584 19.10 -27.70 33.91
C THR A 584 17.77 -27.00 34.17
N VAL A 585 17.00 -26.71 33.12
CA VAL A 585 15.66 -26.12 33.24
C VAL A 585 14.72 -27.06 34.01
N MET A 586 14.79 -28.35 33.73
CA MET A 586 14.01 -29.38 34.41
C MET A 586 14.37 -29.48 35.90
N ASP A 587 15.67 -29.52 36.22
CA ASP A 587 16.17 -29.59 37.59
C ASP A 587 15.77 -28.34 38.41
N GLU A 588 15.90 -27.15 37.81
CA GLU A 588 15.49 -25.88 38.45
C GLU A 588 13.97 -25.82 38.67
N THR A 589 13.17 -26.30 37.72
CA THR A 589 11.70 -26.34 37.85
C THR A 589 11.27 -27.30 38.96
N LEU A 590 11.89 -28.48 39.05
CA LEU A 590 11.65 -29.44 40.12
C LEU A 590 12.05 -28.87 41.49
N TYR A 591 13.22 -28.23 41.58
CA TYR A 591 13.66 -27.60 42.82
C TYR A 591 12.75 -26.46 43.28
N ALA A 592 12.33 -25.59 42.36
CA ALA A 592 11.52 -24.42 42.70
C ALA A 592 10.07 -24.75 43.07
N HIS A 593 9.47 -25.76 42.43
CA HIS A 593 8.03 -26.01 42.53
C HIS A 593 7.66 -27.38 43.11
N PHE A 594 8.59 -28.35 43.14
CA PHE A 594 8.34 -29.74 43.51
C PHE A 594 9.40 -30.30 44.48
N ALA A 595 10.06 -29.44 45.28
CA ALA A 595 11.11 -29.87 46.21
C ALA A 595 10.65 -30.95 47.21
N GLN A 596 9.38 -30.90 47.63
CA GLN A 596 8.78 -31.86 48.57
C GLN A 596 8.10 -33.05 47.89
N ALA A 597 8.09 -33.11 46.55
CA ALA A 597 7.49 -34.19 45.79
C ALA A 597 8.26 -35.51 45.95
N GLY A 598 7.52 -36.63 46.00
CA GLY A 598 8.08 -37.98 46.02
C GLY A 598 8.77 -38.36 44.70
N GLU A 599 9.47 -39.50 44.69
CA GLU A 599 10.24 -39.95 43.52
C GLU A 599 9.36 -40.17 42.27
N GLU A 600 8.20 -40.83 42.42
CA GLU A 600 7.26 -41.05 41.31
C GLU A 600 6.71 -39.74 40.75
N GLU A 601 6.37 -38.78 41.61
CA GLU A 601 5.83 -37.47 41.19
C GLU A 601 6.89 -36.66 40.44
N ARG A 602 8.16 -36.73 40.87
CA ARG A 602 9.28 -36.10 40.15
C ARG A 602 9.45 -36.70 38.76
N ILE A 603 9.36 -38.02 38.60
CA ILE A 603 9.44 -38.68 37.28
C ILE A 603 8.30 -38.19 36.37
N GLN A 604 7.07 -38.13 36.88
CA GLN A 604 5.92 -37.64 36.11
C GLN A 604 6.11 -36.18 35.65
N VAL A 605 6.65 -35.32 36.51
CA VAL A 605 6.93 -33.91 36.14
C VAL A 605 8.04 -33.83 35.08
N GLN A 606 9.07 -34.66 35.17
CA GLN A 606 10.12 -34.73 34.13
C GLN A 606 9.54 -35.16 32.78
N GLU A 607 8.72 -36.22 32.75
CA GLU A 607 8.03 -36.67 31.54
C GLU A 607 7.12 -35.58 30.96
N ALA A 608 6.39 -34.87 31.83
CA ALA A 608 5.53 -33.76 31.42
C ALA A 608 6.34 -32.59 30.83
N ILE A 609 7.49 -32.24 31.41
CA ILE A 609 8.39 -31.20 30.89
C ILE A 609 8.93 -31.59 29.52
N ILE A 610 9.38 -32.85 29.34
CA ILE A 610 9.88 -33.34 28.06
C ILE A 610 8.77 -33.34 27.00
N ALA A 611 7.59 -33.88 27.32
CA ALA A 611 6.44 -33.91 26.42
C ALA A 611 6.00 -32.49 26.02
N GLN A 612 5.93 -31.57 26.99
CA GLN A 612 5.59 -30.18 26.75
C GLN A 612 6.63 -29.46 25.89
N THR A 613 7.93 -29.73 26.10
CA THR A 613 9.02 -29.19 25.28
C THR A 613 8.92 -29.70 23.85
N ARG A 614 8.70 -31.01 23.66
CA ARG A 614 8.47 -31.60 22.32
C ARG A 614 7.27 -30.98 21.61
N MET A 615 6.17 -30.74 22.33
CA MET A 615 4.99 -30.09 21.76
C MET A 615 5.28 -28.64 21.35
N LEU A 616 5.95 -27.85 22.20
CA LEU A 616 6.34 -26.47 21.86
C LEU A 616 7.27 -26.44 20.64
N LEU A 617 8.20 -27.39 20.55
CA LEU A 617 9.13 -27.52 19.42
C LEU A 617 8.40 -27.92 18.13
N GLN A 618 7.49 -28.90 18.20
CA GLN A 618 6.70 -29.34 17.07
C GLN A 618 5.81 -28.23 16.51
N GLN A 619 5.29 -27.35 17.38
CA GLN A 619 4.51 -26.17 17.01
C GLN A 619 5.37 -24.95 16.67
N CYS A 620 6.71 -25.09 16.63
CA CYS A 620 7.66 -24.01 16.32
C CYS A 620 7.54 -22.78 17.26
N PHE A 621 7.14 -22.98 18.52
CA PHE A 621 7.15 -21.93 19.56
C PHE A 621 8.51 -21.79 20.25
N ILE A 622 9.36 -22.80 20.12
CA ILE A 622 10.75 -22.80 20.58
C ILE A 622 11.63 -23.37 19.45
N LYS A 623 12.93 -23.04 19.50
CA LYS A 623 13.96 -23.60 18.62
C LYS A 623 15.15 -24.09 19.45
N GLY A 624 15.97 -24.98 18.89
CA GLY A 624 17.27 -25.33 19.46
C GLY A 624 18.34 -24.31 19.08
N GLU A 625 19.31 -24.10 19.97
CA GLU A 625 20.57 -23.38 19.67
C GLU A 625 21.73 -24.33 19.34
#